data_AF-A0A7W7P0F3-F1
#
_entry.id   AF-A0A7W7P0F3-F1
#
_cell.length_a   1.000
_cell.length_b   1.000
_cell.length_c   1.000
_cell.angle_alpha   90.00
_cell.angle_beta   90.00
_cell.angle_gamma   90.00
#
_symmetry.space_group_name_H-M   'P 1'
#
loop_
_entity.id
_entity.type
_entity.pdbx_description
1 polymer ?
#
loop_
_entity_poly.entity_id
_entity_poly.type
_entity_poly.pdbx_seq_one_letter_code
_entity_poly.pdbx_strand_id
1 'polypeptide(L)'
;MRARGWGLLCLFGCLAVQAAERAYVPLTDQELANRLPMREVARVTYADEDPDSPPPPVRHFTAGAAGVSMQRSADGWLFQGRDKAGKPWRLSTGSMSNAAGEGEIYQADLDRNGLDDLVFWLPNTGVGLAPTAGLGILTFEDSGRPVYLGVWGYSGPARNGVEDLLDLKRDGHAQLLTMDFSEGYWTTSLYRLKAARWQRIEGQFGRLHYPVLTRFTHNGSRRPVSHIKPGRHPVSADISNDRSLAGQRYRLADDSAKAFIGQAGNLQLVNVPSVVIDDRAEGRTLTVWGSAEQLQPLFQEALRERREVELYGRDESYPGLAAPHTLWLLP
;
A
#
# COMPACT_ATOMS: atom_id res chain seq x y z
N MET A 1 7.07 -15.18 -42.56
CA MET A 1 8.04 -14.07 -42.45
C MET A 1 7.26 -12.77 -42.57
N ARG A 2 7.23 -11.77 -41.67
CA ARG A 2 7.93 -11.45 -40.43
C ARG A 2 6.90 -10.66 -39.58
N ALA A 3 6.63 -11.09 -38.36
CA ALA A 3 5.99 -10.26 -37.33
C ALA A 3 7.06 -10.00 -36.26
N ARG A 4 7.79 -8.89 -36.40
CA ARG A 4 8.73 -8.39 -35.40
C ARG A 4 8.71 -6.87 -35.49
N GLY A 5 8.26 -6.18 -34.44
CA GLY A 5 8.37 -4.72 -34.41
C GLY A 5 7.60 -3.97 -33.33
N TRP A 6 6.64 -4.60 -32.63
CA TRP A 6 5.78 -3.85 -31.69
C TRP A 6 6.08 -4.10 -30.20
N GLY A 7 6.95 -5.06 -29.87
CA GLY A 7 7.32 -5.35 -28.47
C GLY A 7 8.43 -4.46 -27.90
N LEU A 8 9.17 -3.71 -28.73
CA LEU A 8 10.34 -2.95 -28.26
C LEU A 8 10.04 -1.50 -27.84
N LEU A 9 8.95 -0.87 -28.31
CA LEU A 9 8.69 0.54 -27.98
C LEU A 9 8.13 0.76 -26.56
N CYS A 10 7.35 -0.19 -26.02
CA CYS A 10 6.79 -0.05 -24.67
C CYS A 10 7.84 -0.25 -23.56
N LEU A 11 8.84 -1.10 -23.79
CA LEU A 11 9.94 -1.35 -22.82
C LEU A 11 10.86 -0.14 -22.63
N PHE A 12 11.09 0.66 -23.68
CA PHE A 12 11.89 1.90 -23.56
C PHE A 12 11.12 3.05 -22.90
N GLY A 13 9.79 3.08 -23.02
CA GLY A 13 8.94 4.07 -22.35
C GLY A 13 8.95 3.94 -20.83
N CYS A 14 8.78 2.73 -20.29
CA CYS A 14 8.75 2.51 -18.84
C CYS A 14 10.12 2.76 -18.16
N LEU A 15 11.23 2.37 -18.81
CA LEU A 15 12.59 2.56 -18.26
C LEU A 15 13.03 4.04 -18.25
N ALA A 16 12.64 4.83 -19.25
CA ALA A 16 12.99 6.26 -19.32
C ALA A 16 12.25 7.10 -18.26
N VAL A 17 11.10 6.61 -17.78
CA VAL A 17 10.20 7.36 -16.89
C VAL A 17 10.52 7.12 -15.40
N GLN A 18 10.85 5.89 -14.99
CA GLN A 18 11.33 5.61 -13.61
C GLN A 18 12.68 6.29 -13.30
N ALA A 19 13.52 6.50 -14.32
CA ALA A 19 14.75 7.27 -14.19
C ALA A 19 14.51 8.76 -13.87
N ALA A 20 13.35 9.32 -14.25
CA ALA A 20 13.03 10.73 -14.07
C ALA A 20 12.60 11.08 -12.63
N GLU A 21 11.87 10.19 -11.94
CA GLU A 21 11.48 10.38 -10.54
C GLU A 21 12.68 10.29 -9.59
N ARG A 22 13.53 9.27 -9.80
CA ARG A 22 14.80 9.09 -9.06
C ARG A 22 15.74 10.29 -9.13
N ALA A 23 15.59 11.13 -10.14
CA ALA A 23 16.35 12.37 -10.25
C ALA A 23 15.95 13.42 -9.19
N TYR A 24 14.83 13.21 -8.47
CA TYR A 24 14.34 14.09 -7.41
C TYR A 24 14.43 13.49 -6.01
N VAL A 25 14.66 12.18 -5.87
CA VAL A 25 14.88 11.53 -4.57
C VAL A 25 16.15 12.09 -3.93
N PRO A 26 16.11 12.71 -2.74
CA PRO A 26 17.27 13.35 -2.10
C PRO A 26 18.28 12.35 -1.48
N LEU A 27 18.32 11.11 -1.97
CA LEU A 27 19.23 10.05 -1.54
C LEU A 27 20.39 9.88 -2.54
N THR A 28 21.54 9.41 -2.06
CA THR A 28 22.65 8.99 -2.91
C THR A 28 22.32 7.66 -3.59
N ASP A 29 22.98 7.36 -4.70
CA ASP A 29 22.83 6.05 -5.34
C ASP A 29 23.28 4.90 -4.41
N GLN A 30 24.22 5.16 -3.49
CA GLN A 30 24.64 4.19 -2.48
C GLN A 30 23.54 3.91 -1.46
N GLU A 31 22.82 4.94 -1.00
CA GLU A 31 21.66 4.77 -0.11
C GLU A 31 20.53 4.02 -0.82
N LEU A 32 20.24 4.38 -2.08
CA LEU A 32 19.22 3.69 -2.91
C LEU A 32 19.61 2.25 -3.29
N ALA A 33 20.89 1.92 -3.24
CA ALA A 33 21.38 0.56 -3.44
C ALA A 33 21.25 -0.31 -2.18
N ASN A 34 21.08 0.27 -0.99
CA ASN A 34 20.82 -0.46 0.25
C ASN A 34 19.35 -0.90 0.30
N ARG A 35 18.95 -1.74 -0.64
CA ARG A 35 17.59 -2.32 -0.71
C ARG A 35 17.47 -3.45 0.29
N LEU A 36 16.30 -3.60 0.89
CA LEU A 36 16.02 -4.80 1.67
C LEU A 36 15.88 -5.99 0.71
N PRO A 37 16.68 -7.07 0.86
CA PRO A 37 16.54 -8.23 -0.01
C PRO A 37 15.21 -8.94 0.21
N MET A 38 14.46 -9.15 -0.87
CA MET A 38 13.22 -9.92 -0.83
C MET A 38 13.26 -11.07 -1.84
N ARG A 39 12.51 -12.14 -1.55
CA ARG A 39 12.35 -13.28 -2.45
C ARG A 39 11.01 -13.20 -3.15
N GLU A 40 10.99 -13.22 -4.49
CA GLU A 40 9.75 -13.39 -5.25
C GLU A 40 9.18 -14.79 -4.95
N VAL A 41 7.93 -14.85 -4.51
CA VAL A 41 7.24 -16.09 -4.13
C VAL A 41 6.05 -16.40 -5.03
N ALA A 42 5.53 -15.41 -5.74
CA ALA A 42 4.43 -15.61 -6.69
C ALA A 42 4.36 -14.45 -7.69
N ARG A 43 3.80 -14.78 -8.86
CA ARG A 43 3.42 -13.83 -9.89
C ARG A 43 1.98 -14.08 -10.31
N VAL A 44 1.17 -13.03 -10.40
CA VAL A 44 -0.24 -13.09 -10.78
C VAL A 44 -0.38 -12.56 -12.20
N THR A 45 -0.74 -13.46 -13.11
CA THR A 45 -0.91 -13.16 -14.52
C THR A 45 -2.36 -12.85 -14.85
N TYR A 46 -2.62 -12.25 -16.01
CA TYR A 46 -3.98 -12.04 -16.49
C TYR A 46 -4.77 -13.35 -16.62
N ALA A 47 -4.09 -14.44 -17.02
CA ALA A 47 -4.71 -15.76 -17.14
C ALA A 47 -5.11 -16.36 -15.79
N ASP A 48 -4.37 -16.02 -14.71
CA ASP A 48 -4.74 -16.45 -13.37
C ASP A 48 -6.07 -15.81 -12.93
N GLU A 49 -6.36 -14.59 -13.38
CA GLU A 49 -7.54 -13.80 -13.00
C GLU A 49 -8.71 -13.91 -13.97
N ASP A 50 -8.49 -14.47 -15.16
CA ASP A 50 -9.52 -14.66 -16.17
C ASP A 50 -10.62 -15.62 -15.65
N PRO A 51 -11.88 -15.17 -15.53
CA PRO A 51 -12.98 -15.99 -15.02
C PRO A 51 -13.28 -17.21 -15.90
N ASP A 52 -12.97 -17.14 -17.19
CA ASP A 52 -13.17 -18.24 -18.13
C ASP A 52 -12.02 -19.26 -18.10
N SER A 53 -10.89 -18.89 -17.49
CA SER A 53 -9.75 -19.77 -17.27
C SER A 53 -9.92 -20.59 -15.98
N PRO A 54 -9.45 -21.86 -15.93
CA PRO A 54 -9.44 -22.65 -14.71
C PRO A 54 -8.70 -21.92 -13.58
N PRO A 55 -9.20 -21.94 -12.33
CA PRO A 55 -8.52 -21.29 -11.23
C PRO A 55 -7.12 -21.90 -11.04
N PRO A 56 -6.10 -21.07 -10.81
CA PRO A 56 -4.77 -21.57 -10.50
C PRO A 56 -4.78 -22.35 -9.18
N PRO A 57 -3.81 -23.26 -8.98
CA PRO A 57 -3.71 -24.01 -7.73
C PRO A 57 -3.50 -23.07 -6.54
N VAL A 58 -3.97 -23.50 -5.37
CA VAL A 58 -3.71 -22.81 -4.11
C VAL A 58 -2.21 -22.73 -3.89
N ARG A 59 -1.72 -21.52 -3.64
CA ARG A 59 -0.30 -21.25 -3.38
C ARG A 59 -0.09 -21.14 -1.87
N HIS A 60 1.03 -21.65 -1.36
CA HIS A 60 1.39 -21.59 0.05
C HIS A 60 2.72 -20.87 0.24
N PHE A 61 2.73 -19.89 1.14
CA PHE A 61 3.88 -19.09 1.53
C PHE A 61 4.24 -19.38 2.98
N THR A 62 5.52 -19.22 3.33
CA THR A 62 5.98 -19.40 4.72
C THR A 62 5.82 -18.13 5.57
N ALA A 63 5.25 -17.07 4.99
CA ALA A 63 4.95 -15.82 5.66
C ALA A 63 4.00 -15.98 6.86
N GLY A 64 4.10 -15.07 7.83
CA GLY A 64 3.29 -15.06 9.03
C GLY A 64 3.55 -16.25 9.97
N ALA A 65 2.70 -16.40 10.99
CA ALA A 65 2.93 -17.36 12.08
C ALA A 65 2.74 -18.84 11.69
N ALA A 66 1.81 -19.12 10.78
CA ALA A 66 1.41 -20.49 10.40
C ALA A 66 1.47 -20.73 8.88
N GLY A 67 2.14 -19.85 8.14
CA GLY A 67 2.06 -19.80 6.68
C GLY A 67 0.81 -19.06 6.18
N VAL A 68 0.86 -18.68 4.89
CA VAL A 68 -0.23 -18.02 4.19
C VAL A 68 -0.63 -18.86 2.97
N SER A 69 -1.92 -19.11 2.82
CA SER A 69 -2.49 -19.69 1.61
C SER A 69 -3.10 -18.59 0.74
N MET A 70 -2.92 -18.67 -0.57
CA MET A 70 -3.47 -17.76 -1.56
C MET A 70 -4.27 -18.54 -2.60
N GLN A 71 -5.48 -18.07 -2.88
CA GLN A 71 -6.36 -18.63 -3.90
C GLN A 71 -7.19 -17.56 -4.59
N ARG A 72 -7.62 -17.85 -5.82
CA ARG A 72 -8.55 -16.98 -6.55
C ARG A 72 -9.89 -16.91 -5.83
N SER A 73 -10.46 -15.72 -5.77
CA SER A 73 -11.82 -15.44 -5.28
C SER A 73 -12.66 -14.84 -6.40
N ALA A 74 -13.96 -14.64 -6.18
CA ALA A 74 -14.85 -14.07 -7.19
C ALA A 74 -14.42 -12.67 -7.66
N ASP A 75 -13.78 -11.91 -6.77
CA ASP A 75 -13.50 -10.49 -6.97
C ASP A 75 -11.99 -10.17 -6.95
N GLY A 76 -11.13 -11.19 -7.04
CA GLY A 76 -9.68 -11.05 -6.96
C GLY A 76 -9.04 -12.22 -6.23
N TRP A 77 -8.36 -11.92 -5.12
CA TRP A 77 -7.58 -12.91 -4.39
C TRP A 77 -7.92 -12.96 -2.91
N LEU A 78 -7.81 -14.17 -2.36
CA LEU A 78 -8.03 -14.44 -0.96
C LEU A 78 -6.75 -15.03 -0.37
N PHE A 79 -6.19 -14.31 0.59
CA PHE A 79 -5.08 -14.74 1.43
C PHE A 79 -5.62 -15.17 2.79
N GLN A 80 -5.14 -16.28 3.32
CA GLN A 80 -5.64 -16.83 4.58
C GLN A 80 -4.52 -17.46 5.40
N GLY A 81 -4.67 -17.41 6.72
CA GLY A 81 -3.76 -18.08 7.63
C GLY A 81 -4.35 -18.16 9.03
N ARG A 82 -3.48 -18.46 9.99
CA ARG A 82 -3.78 -18.44 11.43
C ARG A 82 -2.73 -17.64 12.16
N ASP A 83 -3.13 -17.01 13.25
CA ASP A 83 -2.20 -16.38 14.18
C ASP A 83 -1.56 -17.43 15.12
N LYS A 84 -0.70 -16.99 16.04
CA LYS A 84 -0.03 -17.89 17.00
C LYS A 84 -1.00 -18.54 17.99
N ALA A 85 -2.19 -17.97 18.19
CA ALA A 85 -3.26 -18.56 19.00
C ALA A 85 -4.15 -19.53 18.19
N GLY A 86 -3.84 -19.76 16.91
CA GLY A 86 -4.60 -20.61 16.02
C GLY A 86 -5.89 -19.97 15.50
N LYS A 87 -6.16 -18.69 15.80
CA LYS A 87 -7.34 -18.01 15.30
C LYS A 87 -7.18 -17.70 13.82
N PRO A 88 -8.17 -18.01 12.97
CA PRO A 88 -8.10 -17.73 11.54
C PRO A 88 -8.05 -16.23 11.27
N TRP A 89 -7.41 -15.90 10.15
CA TRP A 89 -7.52 -14.58 9.54
C TRP A 89 -7.64 -14.71 8.02
N ARG A 90 -8.20 -13.69 7.39
CA ARG A 90 -8.40 -13.60 5.93
C ARG A 90 -8.08 -12.19 5.46
N LEU A 91 -7.47 -12.09 4.29
CA LEU A 91 -7.26 -10.85 3.55
C LEU A 91 -7.82 -11.05 2.14
N SER A 92 -8.84 -10.28 1.79
CA SER A 92 -9.36 -10.20 0.43
C SER A 92 -8.78 -8.99 -0.27
N THR A 93 -8.19 -9.20 -1.45
CA THR A 93 -7.71 -8.13 -2.33
C THR A 93 -8.50 -8.16 -3.64
N GLY A 94 -8.50 -7.03 -4.33
CA GLY A 94 -8.96 -6.97 -5.72
C GLY A 94 -8.01 -7.67 -6.69
N SER A 95 -8.19 -7.37 -7.97
CA SER A 95 -7.30 -7.80 -9.05
C SER A 95 -5.86 -7.30 -8.82
N MET A 96 -4.92 -8.21 -9.04
CA MET A 96 -3.48 -8.07 -8.92
C MET A 96 -2.79 -8.17 -10.29
N SER A 97 -3.53 -8.13 -11.39
CA SER A 97 -2.97 -7.93 -12.72
C SER A 97 -3.77 -6.84 -13.44
N ASN A 98 -3.16 -6.14 -14.38
CA ASN A 98 -3.89 -5.17 -15.19
C ASN A 98 -3.21 -5.00 -16.55
N ALA A 99 -3.71 -4.06 -17.35
CA ALA A 99 -3.16 -3.78 -18.67
C ALA A 99 -1.67 -3.36 -18.66
N ALA A 100 -1.11 -2.98 -17.50
CA ALA A 100 0.30 -2.63 -17.33
C ALA A 100 1.19 -3.86 -17.11
N GLY A 101 0.62 -4.98 -16.69
CA GLY A 101 1.35 -6.21 -16.47
C GLY A 101 0.84 -7.02 -15.30
N GLU A 102 1.72 -7.91 -14.87
CA GLU A 102 1.49 -8.93 -13.86
C GLU A 102 1.81 -8.39 -12.47
N GLY A 103 1.07 -8.84 -11.46
CA GLY A 103 1.38 -8.55 -10.06
C GLY A 103 2.49 -9.44 -9.55
N GLU A 104 3.37 -8.89 -8.73
CA GLU A 104 4.49 -9.60 -8.14
C GLU A 104 4.31 -9.67 -6.62
N ILE A 105 4.59 -10.83 -6.05
CA ILE A 105 4.50 -11.08 -4.60
C ILE A 105 5.88 -11.46 -4.09
N TYR A 106 6.34 -10.71 -3.12
CA TYR A 106 7.62 -10.87 -2.47
C TYR A 106 7.46 -11.23 -1.00
N GLN A 107 8.47 -11.88 -0.45
CA GLN A 107 8.53 -12.31 0.95
C GLN A 107 9.86 -11.90 1.59
N ALA A 108 9.78 -11.31 2.79
CA ALA A 108 10.91 -10.97 3.65
C ALA A 108 10.44 -10.57 5.06
N ASP A 109 11.26 -10.79 6.09
CA ASP A 109 11.10 -10.24 7.43
C ASP A 109 11.50 -8.75 7.44
N LEU A 110 10.52 -7.85 7.35
CA LEU A 110 10.76 -6.41 7.14
C LEU A 110 11.12 -5.67 8.43
N ASP A 111 10.70 -6.15 9.60
CA ASP A 111 10.96 -5.53 10.89
C ASP A 111 11.79 -6.38 11.86
N ARG A 112 12.36 -7.48 11.37
CA ARG A 112 13.25 -8.39 12.12
C ARG A 112 12.55 -9.05 13.31
N ASN A 113 11.23 -9.27 13.19
CA ASN A 113 10.44 -9.91 14.24
C ASN A 113 10.43 -11.45 14.13
N GLY A 114 11.07 -12.01 13.11
CA GLY A 114 11.16 -13.45 12.87
C GLY A 114 9.96 -14.04 12.13
N LEU A 115 9.02 -13.22 11.68
CA LEU A 115 7.93 -13.59 10.77
C LEU A 115 8.20 -12.92 9.43
N ASP A 116 8.20 -13.71 8.36
CA ASP A 116 8.25 -13.16 7.02
C ASP A 116 6.93 -12.43 6.70
N ASP A 117 7.03 -11.21 6.18
CA ASP A 117 5.92 -10.41 5.66
C ASP A 117 5.72 -10.68 4.15
N LEU A 118 4.59 -10.21 3.60
CA LEU A 118 4.32 -10.23 2.16
C LEU A 118 4.25 -8.81 1.59
N VAL A 119 4.94 -8.60 0.48
CA VAL A 119 4.90 -7.34 -0.29
C VAL A 119 4.30 -7.64 -1.65
N PHE A 120 3.26 -6.88 -2.01
CA PHE A 120 2.54 -6.97 -3.27
C PHE A 120 2.88 -5.76 -4.12
N TRP A 121 3.36 -5.98 -5.34
CA TRP A 121 3.61 -4.91 -6.29
C TRP A 121 2.75 -5.10 -7.53
N LEU A 122 2.01 -4.06 -7.92
CA LEU A 122 1.12 -4.05 -9.08
C LEU A 122 1.55 -2.91 -10.00
N PRO A 123 1.98 -3.19 -11.25
CA PRO A 123 2.30 -2.15 -12.21
C PRO A 123 1.06 -1.32 -12.58
N ASN A 124 1.26 -0.12 -13.11
CA ASN A 124 0.18 0.71 -13.65
C ASN A 124 0.55 1.25 -15.04
N THR A 125 -0.47 1.50 -15.87
CA THR A 125 -0.30 2.04 -17.23
C THR A 125 -0.19 3.56 -17.25
N GLY A 126 0.13 4.20 -16.12
CA GLY A 126 0.13 5.64 -15.97
C GLY A 126 0.91 6.37 -17.08
N VAL A 127 0.34 7.44 -17.61
CA VAL A 127 0.99 8.34 -18.57
C VAL A 127 1.60 9.55 -17.84
N GLY A 128 2.88 9.87 -18.11
CA GLY A 128 3.56 11.03 -17.51
C GLY A 128 5.00 10.76 -17.10
N LEU A 129 5.62 11.69 -16.35
CA LEU A 129 7.02 11.60 -15.89
C LEU A 129 7.25 10.63 -14.71
N ALA A 130 6.18 10.08 -14.12
CA ALA A 130 6.25 9.05 -13.08
C ALA A 130 4.88 8.32 -13.02
N PRO A 131 4.71 7.10 -13.55
CA PRO A 131 3.51 6.32 -13.30
C PRO A 131 3.52 5.87 -11.86
N THR A 132 2.35 5.90 -11.23
CA THR A 132 2.19 5.29 -9.91
C THR A 132 2.18 3.77 -10.05
N ALA A 133 2.47 3.03 -9.00
CA ALA A 133 2.23 1.60 -8.91
C ALA A 133 1.42 1.32 -7.63
N GLY A 134 0.73 0.19 -7.62
CA GLY A 134 0.09 -0.31 -6.41
C GLY A 134 1.11 -1.04 -5.55
N LEU A 135 1.24 -0.64 -4.29
CA LEU A 135 2.07 -1.32 -3.30
C LEU A 135 1.18 -1.75 -2.13
N GLY A 136 1.12 -3.06 -1.90
CA GLY A 136 0.51 -3.65 -0.72
C GLY A 136 1.59 -4.23 0.18
N ILE A 137 1.45 -4.10 1.49
CA ILE A 137 2.35 -4.71 2.47
C ILE A 137 1.52 -5.35 3.57
N LEU A 138 1.54 -6.68 3.64
CA LEU A 138 0.94 -7.47 4.72
C LEU A 138 2.03 -7.83 5.72
N THR A 139 1.94 -7.23 6.90
CA THR A 139 2.84 -7.47 8.02
C THR A 139 2.13 -8.19 9.15
N PHE A 140 2.87 -8.70 10.14
CA PHE A 140 2.31 -9.47 11.25
C PHE A 140 2.72 -8.92 12.61
N GLU A 141 1.73 -8.71 13.48
CA GLU A 141 1.97 -8.39 14.89
C GLU A 141 2.68 -9.56 15.59
N ASP A 142 3.24 -9.31 16.79
CA ASP A 142 3.88 -10.37 17.60
C ASP A 142 2.95 -11.56 17.87
N SER A 143 1.63 -11.33 17.88
CA SER A 143 0.59 -12.35 18.02
C SER A 143 0.42 -13.22 16.76
N GLY A 144 1.01 -12.84 15.63
CA GLY A 144 0.78 -13.41 14.30
C GLY A 144 -0.46 -12.85 13.59
N ARG A 145 -1.08 -11.81 14.15
CA ARG A 145 -2.24 -11.15 13.54
C ARG A 145 -1.82 -10.24 12.38
N PRO A 146 -2.44 -10.35 11.21
CA PRO A 146 -2.07 -9.55 10.04
C PRO A 146 -2.47 -8.08 10.18
N VAL A 147 -1.64 -7.21 9.61
CA VAL A 147 -1.87 -5.78 9.42
C VAL A 147 -1.50 -5.45 7.99
N TYR A 148 -2.39 -4.78 7.26
CA TYR A 148 -2.20 -4.46 5.86
C TYR A 148 -2.05 -2.94 5.66
N LEU A 149 -1.09 -2.56 4.82
CA LEU A 149 -0.96 -1.23 4.25
C LEU A 149 -1.11 -1.36 2.73
N GLY A 150 -1.98 -0.54 2.12
CA GLY A 150 -2.11 -0.47 0.66
C GLY A 150 -2.00 0.97 0.18
N VAL A 151 -1.07 1.25 -0.71
CA VAL A 151 -0.81 2.60 -1.22
C VAL A 151 -0.66 2.60 -2.72
N TRP A 152 -1.08 3.69 -3.35
CA TRP A 152 -0.63 4.02 -4.69
C TRP A 152 0.38 5.14 -4.57
N GLY A 153 1.52 4.93 -5.19
CA GLY A 153 2.61 5.89 -5.12
C GLY A 153 3.57 5.67 -6.26
N TYR A 154 4.54 6.55 -6.39
CA TYR A 154 5.66 6.27 -7.29
C TYR A 154 6.49 5.16 -6.66
N SER A 155 6.43 3.98 -7.29
CA SER A 155 7.10 2.78 -6.81
C SER A 155 7.53 1.92 -7.98
N GLY A 156 8.75 1.40 -7.89
CA GLY A 156 9.39 0.64 -8.96
C GLY A 156 9.63 -0.83 -8.59
N PRO A 157 9.62 -1.76 -9.56
CA PRO A 157 10.09 -3.11 -9.32
C PRO A 157 11.63 -3.12 -9.23
N ALA A 158 12.15 -3.99 -8.38
CA ALA A 158 13.57 -4.28 -8.26
C ALA A 158 13.83 -5.74 -8.64
N ARG A 159 15.06 -6.07 -9.03
CA ARG A 159 15.46 -7.47 -9.29
C ARG A 159 15.09 -8.44 -8.16
N ASN A 160 15.08 -7.95 -6.90
CA ASN A 160 14.80 -8.74 -5.70
C ASN A 160 13.83 -7.99 -4.76
N GLY A 161 12.72 -7.45 -5.28
CA GLY A 161 11.70 -6.79 -4.46
C GLY A 161 11.17 -5.49 -5.07
N VAL A 162 10.98 -4.49 -4.23
CA VAL A 162 10.49 -3.16 -4.60
C VAL A 162 11.57 -2.12 -4.31
N GLU A 163 11.72 -1.11 -5.16
CA GLU A 163 12.80 -0.11 -5.05
C GLU A 163 12.70 0.81 -3.82
N ASP A 164 11.50 0.91 -3.27
CA ASP A 164 11.11 1.84 -2.21
C ASP A 164 11.32 1.27 -0.80
N LEU A 165 11.54 -0.04 -0.68
CA LEU A 165 11.85 -0.71 0.58
C LEU A 165 13.37 -0.82 0.76
N LEU A 166 13.90 0.04 1.62
CA LEU A 166 15.33 0.23 1.85
C LEU A 166 15.73 -0.23 3.26
N ASP A 167 16.97 -0.64 3.43
CA ASP A 167 17.62 -0.84 4.72
C ASP A 167 18.70 0.24 4.87
N LEU A 168 18.26 1.47 5.14
CA LEU A 168 19.13 2.64 5.12
C LEU A 168 20.17 2.61 6.26
N LYS A 169 19.86 1.89 7.36
CA LYS A 169 20.76 1.72 8.50
C LYS A 169 21.63 0.48 8.42
N ARG A 170 21.33 -0.46 7.52
CA ARG A 170 21.98 -1.78 7.42
C ARG A 170 21.81 -2.61 8.69
N ASP A 171 20.67 -2.47 9.34
CA ASP A 171 20.30 -3.21 10.55
C ASP A 171 19.22 -4.28 10.26
N GLY A 172 18.81 -4.41 9.00
CA GLY A 172 17.79 -5.34 8.54
C GLY A 172 16.36 -4.85 8.75
N HIS A 173 16.16 -3.66 9.32
CA HIS A 173 14.82 -3.07 9.42
C HIS A 173 14.51 -2.23 8.18
N ALA A 174 13.38 -2.52 7.55
CA ALA A 174 12.91 -1.79 6.39
C ALA A 174 12.54 -0.34 6.73
N GLN A 175 12.85 0.54 5.80
CA GLN A 175 12.23 1.84 5.64
C GLN A 175 11.51 1.88 4.31
N LEU A 176 10.28 2.40 4.31
CA LEU A 176 9.52 2.66 3.10
C LEU A 176 9.71 4.11 2.70
N LEU A 177 10.23 4.33 1.49
CA LEU A 177 10.35 5.62 0.86
C LEU A 177 9.08 5.91 0.06
N THR A 178 8.55 7.12 0.13
CA THR A 178 7.50 7.55 -0.81
C THR A 178 7.79 8.94 -1.35
N MET A 179 7.25 9.23 -2.53
CA MET A 179 7.29 10.55 -3.14
C MET A 179 5.90 11.02 -3.51
N ASP A 180 5.65 12.31 -3.29
CA ASP A 180 4.44 13.01 -3.73
C ASP A 180 4.83 14.27 -4.47
N PHE A 181 4.12 14.59 -5.55
CA PHE A 181 4.32 15.84 -6.27
C PHE A 181 3.16 16.81 -6.01
N SER A 182 3.50 17.99 -5.48
CA SER A 182 2.52 19.05 -5.21
C SER A 182 3.11 20.42 -5.47
N GLU A 183 2.37 21.25 -6.20
CA GLU A 183 2.68 22.65 -6.46
C GLU A 183 4.11 22.99 -6.93
N GLY A 184 4.74 22.10 -7.70
CA GLY A 184 6.09 22.30 -8.22
C GLY A 184 7.21 21.81 -7.31
N TYR A 185 6.86 21.03 -6.27
CA TYR A 185 7.79 20.39 -5.36
C TYR A 185 7.50 18.90 -5.29
N TRP A 186 8.57 18.13 -5.17
CA TRP A 186 8.52 16.75 -4.75
C TRP A 186 8.74 16.70 -3.24
N THR A 187 7.88 15.97 -2.55
CA THR A 187 8.01 15.67 -1.13
C THR A 187 8.43 14.21 -0.99
N THR A 188 9.61 13.96 -0.46
CA THR A 188 10.07 12.62 -0.10
C THR A 188 9.78 12.37 1.37
N SER A 189 8.96 11.37 1.64
CA SER A 189 8.62 10.90 2.98
C SER A 189 9.32 9.57 3.25
N LEU A 190 9.64 9.32 4.52
CA LEU A 190 10.26 8.08 4.96
C LEU A 190 9.44 7.51 6.11
N TYR A 191 9.18 6.22 6.06
CA TYR A 191 8.39 5.50 7.04
C TYR A 191 9.23 4.37 7.63
N ARG A 192 9.04 4.09 8.91
CA ARG A 192 9.60 2.92 9.59
C ARG A 192 8.50 1.93 9.94
N LEU A 193 8.81 0.65 9.87
CA LEU A 193 7.93 -0.40 10.38
C LEU A 193 8.20 -0.60 11.88
N LYS A 194 7.15 -0.58 12.69
CA LYS A 194 7.20 -0.86 14.13
C LYS A 194 5.92 -1.56 14.55
N ALA A 195 6.04 -2.74 15.17
CA ALA A 195 4.90 -3.53 15.62
C ALA A 195 3.85 -3.72 14.50
N ALA A 196 4.33 -4.18 13.33
CA ALA A 196 3.53 -4.38 12.12
C ALA A 196 2.82 -3.12 11.57
N ARG A 197 3.22 -1.92 12.00
CA ARG A 197 2.65 -0.65 11.51
C ARG A 197 3.71 0.30 11.00
N TRP A 198 3.40 0.92 9.87
CA TRP A 198 4.21 1.94 9.24
C TRP A 198 3.95 3.28 9.91
N GLN A 199 5.03 3.91 10.39
CA GLN A 199 5.01 5.22 11.02
C GLN A 199 5.86 6.19 10.22
N ARG A 200 5.33 7.36 9.89
CA ARG A 200 6.11 8.43 9.27
C ARG A 200 7.22 8.86 10.22
N ILE A 201 8.41 9.04 9.65
CA ILE A 201 9.55 9.61 10.35
C ILE A 201 9.46 11.12 10.20
N GLU A 202 9.19 11.80 11.31
CA GLU A 202 9.27 13.25 11.43
C GLU A 202 10.62 13.61 12.06
N GLY A 203 11.42 14.39 11.35
CA GLY A 203 12.72 14.86 11.85
C GLY A 203 13.92 14.17 11.22
N GLN A 204 15.04 14.22 11.93
CA GLN A 204 16.33 13.77 11.42
C GLN A 204 16.40 12.24 11.30
N PHE A 205 16.73 11.74 10.11
CA PHE A 205 17.10 10.35 9.87
C PHE A 205 18.31 10.30 8.92
N GLY A 206 19.40 9.70 9.39
CA GLY A 206 20.68 9.79 8.69
C GLY A 206 21.09 11.25 8.50
N ARG A 207 21.33 11.65 7.26
CA ARG A 207 21.78 13.01 6.89
C ARG A 207 20.65 13.98 6.52
N LEU A 208 19.40 13.52 6.49
CA LEU A 208 18.26 14.33 6.05
C LEU A 208 17.25 14.54 7.17
N HIS A 209 16.47 15.62 7.06
CA HIS A 209 15.33 15.90 7.91
C HIS A 209 14.05 15.64 7.11
N TYR A 210 13.26 14.65 7.52
CA TYR A 210 12.06 14.23 6.80
C TYR A 210 10.79 14.91 7.34
N PRO A 211 9.80 15.16 6.47
CA PRO A 211 9.84 14.98 5.00
C PRO A 211 10.79 15.97 4.31
N VAL A 212 11.38 15.56 3.19
CA VAL A 212 12.35 16.36 2.44
C VAL A 212 11.72 16.92 1.18
N LEU A 213 11.86 18.22 0.96
CA LEU A 213 11.38 18.86 -0.27
C LEU A 213 12.51 18.99 -1.29
N THR A 214 12.24 18.62 -2.54
CA THR A 214 13.06 18.98 -3.70
C THR A 214 12.21 19.74 -4.71
N ARG A 215 12.80 20.74 -5.37
CA ARG A 215 12.07 21.56 -6.33
C ARG A 215 12.04 20.86 -7.70
N PHE A 216 10.88 20.86 -8.34
CA PHE A 216 10.78 20.38 -9.72
C PHE A 216 11.54 21.32 -10.68
N THR A 217 12.34 20.72 -11.55
CA THR A 217 13.14 21.37 -12.58
C THR A 217 13.28 20.41 -13.74
N HIS A 218 13.30 20.88 -14.99
CA HIS A 218 13.34 20.00 -16.16
C HIS A 218 14.41 18.89 -16.11
N ASN A 219 15.59 19.16 -15.55
CA ASN A 219 16.72 18.21 -15.51
C ASN A 219 16.77 17.31 -14.26
N GLY A 220 15.75 17.35 -13.39
CA GLY A 220 15.84 16.70 -12.09
C GLY A 220 16.74 17.43 -11.09
N SER A 221 16.39 17.38 -9.80
CA SER A 221 17.27 17.86 -8.74
C SER A 221 17.03 17.10 -7.45
N ARG A 222 18.06 16.41 -6.97
CA ARG A 222 18.08 15.76 -5.65
C ARG A 222 18.39 16.73 -4.51
N ARG A 223 18.56 18.03 -4.80
CA ARG A 223 18.97 19.02 -3.80
C ARG A 223 17.78 19.40 -2.92
N PRO A 224 17.86 19.17 -1.60
CA PRO A 224 16.83 19.63 -0.67
C PRO A 224 16.66 21.15 -0.72
N VAL A 225 15.44 21.63 -0.55
CA VAL A 225 15.11 23.05 -0.43
C VAL A 225 14.48 23.34 0.93
N SER A 226 14.95 24.41 1.58
CA SER A 226 14.41 24.91 2.86
C SER A 226 13.42 26.05 2.69
N HIS A 227 13.34 26.64 1.48
CA HIS A 227 12.49 27.78 1.19
C HIS A 227 11.51 27.43 0.07
N ILE A 228 10.24 27.46 0.42
CA ILE A 228 9.13 27.32 -0.52
C ILE A 228 8.83 28.71 -1.10
N LYS A 229 8.62 28.79 -2.42
CA LYS A 229 8.22 30.03 -3.09
C LYS A 229 6.95 30.61 -2.44
N PRO A 230 6.86 31.94 -2.24
CA PRO A 230 5.65 32.57 -1.73
C PRO A 230 4.39 32.18 -2.51
N GLY A 231 3.29 31.93 -1.80
CA GLY A 231 2.01 31.51 -2.38
C GLY A 231 1.96 30.04 -2.80
N ARG A 232 2.89 29.20 -2.32
CA ARG A 232 2.90 27.75 -2.54
C ARG A 232 2.84 27.01 -1.20
N HIS A 233 2.11 25.92 -1.19
CA HIS A 233 1.81 25.06 -0.05
C HIS A 233 1.88 23.59 -0.49
N PRO A 234 3.06 23.06 -0.84
CA PRO A 234 3.19 21.66 -1.22
C PRO A 234 2.70 20.76 -0.08
N VAL A 235 1.83 19.81 -0.44
CA VAL A 235 1.27 18.81 0.46
C VAL A 235 1.73 17.41 0.07
N SER A 236 1.78 16.52 1.05
CA SER A 236 2.08 15.10 0.89
C SER A 236 1.24 14.31 1.88
N ALA A 237 0.57 13.29 1.38
CA ALA A 237 -0.29 12.43 2.18
C ALA A 237 0.57 11.63 3.17
N ASP A 238 0.06 11.48 4.39
CA ASP A 238 0.66 10.58 5.38
C ASP A 238 0.01 9.21 5.24
N ILE A 239 0.79 8.23 4.79
CA ILE A 239 0.32 6.84 4.58
C ILE A 239 0.47 5.96 5.84
N SER A 240 0.85 6.54 6.97
CA SER A 240 1.03 5.79 8.21
C SER A 240 -0.27 5.10 8.61
N ASN A 241 -0.15 3.87 9.10
CA ASN A 241 -1.26 3.11 9.70
C ASN A 241 -1.04 2.89 11.20
N ASP A 242 -0.23 3.75 11.84
CA ASP A 242 0.13 3.68 13.26
C ASP A 242 -0.68 4.63 14.17
N ARG A 243 -1.37 5.61 13.59
CA ARG A 243 -2.15 6.63 14.31
C ARG A 243 -3.56 6.75 13.76
N SER A 244 -4.52 6.87 14.67
CA SER A 244 -5.93 7.15 14.35
C SER A 244 -6.09 8.59 13.85
N LEU A 245 -7.05 8.82 12.95
CA LEU A 245 -7.64 10.13 12.74
C LEU A 245 -8.25 10.59 14.06
N ALA A 246 -7.48 11.32 14.86
CA ALA A 246 -7.98 12.00 16.04
C ALA A 246 -8.84 11.13 17.00
N GLY A 247 -8.56 9.82 17.13
CA GLY A 247 -9.20 8.95 18.12
C GLY A 247 -10.72 8.96 18.10
N GLN A 248 -11.35 9.23 16.94
CA GLN A 248 -12.80 9.25 16.87
C GLN A 248 -13.30 7.81 16.71
N ARG A 249 -13.80 7.29 17.83
CA ARG A 249 -14.64 6.10 17.85
C ARG A 249 -16.02 6.50 17.37
N TYR A 250 -16.45 5.89 16.27
CA TYR A 250 -17.80 6.04 15.79
C TYR A 250 -18.58 4.79 16.17
N ARG A 251 -19.69 4.97 16.87
CA ARG A 251 -20.70 3.91 16.91
C ARG A 251 -21.56 4.07 15.67
N LEU A 252 -21.75 2.99 14.92
CA LEU A 252 -22.54 3.00 13.69
C LEU A 252 -24.05 3.30 13.89
N ALA A 253 -24.50 3.76 15.07
CA ALA A 253 -25.92 3.81 15.45
C ALA A 253 -26.54 5.21 15.58
N ASP A 254 -25.81 6.28 15.26
CA ASP A 254 -26.37 7.64 15.30
C ASP A 254 -26.63 8.14 13.87
N ASP A 255 -27.88 8.54 13.58
CA ASP A 255 -28.43 9.04 12.30
C ASP A 255 -27.71 10.29 11.74
N SER A 256 -26.49 10.58 12.19
CA SER A 256 -25.69 11.74 11.82
C SER A 256 -24.20 11.45 11.62
N ALA A 257 -23.78 10.19 11.47
CA ALA A 257 -22.42 9.86 11.04
C ALA A 257 -22.21 10.32 9.58
N LYS A 258 -21.83 11.59 9.40
CA LYS A 258 -21.47 12.29 8.16
C LYS A 258 -20.30 11.68 7.37
N ALA A 259 -19.93 10.43 7.56
CA ALA A 259 -18.62 9.92 7.16
C ALA A 259 -18.59 9.03 5.91
N PHE A 260 -19.58 9.09 5.00
CA PHE A 260 -19.45 8.64 3.60
C PHE A 260 -20.45 9.44 2.75
N ILE A 261 -20.01 10.54 2.12
CA ILE A 261 -20.94 11.50 1.49
C ILE A 261 -21.42 10.96 0.13
N GLY A 262 -22.67 10.50 0.08
CA GLY A 262 -23.53 10.51 -1.10
C GLY A 262 -24.69 11.48 -0.88
N GLN A 263 -25.11 12.22 -1.91
CA GLN A 263 -26.26 13.13 -1.80
C GLN A 263 -27.54 12.36 -1.39
N ALA A 264 -28.35 12.98 -0.53
CA ALA A 264 -29.72 12.57 -0.18
C ALA A 264 -29.90 11.32 0.72
N GLY A 265 -29.27 11.31 1.90
CA GLY A 265 -29.77 10.56 3.07
C GLY A 265 -29.70 9.02 2.98
N ASN A 266 -29.03 8.48 1.97
CA ASN A 266 -28.73 7.06 1.84
C ASN A 266 -27.23 6.84 2.06
N LEU A 267 -26.87 5.87 2.90
CA LEU A 267 -25.49 5.44 3.11
C LEU A 267 -24.94 4.89 1.77
N GLN A 268 -24.09 5.67 1.09
CA GLN A 268 -23.35 5.21 -0.08
C GLN A 268 -21.87 5.21 0.24
N LEU A 269 -21.27 4.02 0.24
CA LEU A 269 -19.82 3.85 0.21
C LEU A 269 -19.32 4.26 -1.18
N VAL A 270 -18.88 5.51 -1.31
CA VAL A 270 -18.28 6.01 -2.56
C VAL A 270 -16.78 5.82 -2.46
N ASN A 271 -16.23 4.86 -3.22
CA ASN A 271 -14.80 4.70 -3.58
C ASN A 271 -13.81 5.23 -2.53
N VAL A 272 -13.88 4.73 -1.30
CA VAL A 272 -12.83 5.02 -0.33
C VAL A 272 -11.76 3.96 -0.53
N PRO A 273 -10.53 4.33 -0.96
CA PRO A 273 -9.40 3.41 -0.94
C PRO A 273 -9.09 3.09 0.51
N SER A 274 -9.78 2.07 1.03
CA SER A 274 -9.77 1.71 2.42
C SER A 274 -9.34 0.26 2.59
N VAL A 275 -8.75 0.02 3.75
CA VAL A 275 -8.55 -1.30 4.33
C VAL A 275 -9.56 -1.43 5.45
N VAL A 276 -10.55 -2.31 5.31
CA VAL A 276 -11.50 -2.59 6.40
C VAL A 276 -11.01 -3.82 7.15
N ILE A 277 -10.80 -3.67 8.46
CA ILE A 277 -10.34 -4.70 9.38
C ILE A 277 -11.49 -5.00 10.34
N ASP A 278 -12.08 -6.17 10.21
CA ASP A 278 -13.07 -6.71 11.14
C ASP A 278 -12.36 -7.67 12.11
N ASP A 279 -12.14 -7.24 13.35
CA ASP A 279 -11.39 -8.02 14.34
C ASP A 279 -12.34 -8.57 15.41
N ARG A 280 -12.66 -9.86 15.30
CA ARG A 280 -13.60 -10.55 16.20
C ARG A 280 -12.87 -11.54 17.10
N ALA A 281 -13.60 -12.02 18.11
CA ALA A 281 -13.11 -13.08 18.99
C ALA A 281 -12.71 -14.33 18.20
N GLU A 282 -13.46 -14.67 17.15
CA GLU A 282 -13.30 -15.85 16.30
C GLU A 282 -12.19 -15.71 15.26
N GLY A 283 -11.80 -14.48 14.87
CA GLY A 283 -10.84 -14.27 13.79
C GLY A 283 -10.81 -12.84 13.27
N ARG A 284 -9.90 -12.57 12.32
CA ARG A 284 -9.73 -11.26 11.68
C ARG A 284 -10.02 -11.33 10.19
N THR A 285 -10.83 -10.42 9.67
CA THR A 285 -11.04 -10.26 8.21
C THR A 285 -10.51 -8.90 7.79
N LEU A 286 -9.70 -8.87 6.73
CA LEU A 286 -9.20 -7.67 6.09
C LEU A 286 -9.76 -7.62 4.67
N THR A 287 -10.37 -6.51 4.29
CA THR A 287 -10.86 -6.28 2.92
C THR A 287 -10.20 -5.04 2.36
N VAL A 288 -9.51 -5.21 1.24
CA VAL A 288 -8.70 -4.20 0.57
C VAL A 288 -9.39 -3.86 -0.74
N TRP A 289 -9.73 -2.57 -0.94
CA TRP A 289 -10.27 -2.09 -2.21
C TRP A 289 -11.58 -2.77 -2.59
N GLY A 290 -12.45 -2.94 -1.59
CA GLY A 290 -13.73 -3.59 -1.82
C GLY A 290 -14.65 -2.71 -2.67
N SER A 291 -15.32 -3.29 -3.67
CA SER A 291 -16.49 -2.64 -4.27
C SER A 291 -17.51 -2.34 -3.16
N ALA A 292 -18.41 -1.39 -3.37
CA ALA A 292 -19.49 -1.14 -2.42
C ALA A 292 -20.22 -2.44 -2.07
N GLU A 293 -20.36 -3.37 -3.01
CA GLU A 293 -20.98 -4.69 -2.81
C GLU A 293 -20.21 -5.59 -1.83
N GLN A 294 -18.88 -5.50 -1.80
CA GLN A 294 -18.04 -6.29 -0.89
C GLN A 294 -18.01 -5.71 0.53
N LEU A 295 -18.03 -4.38 0.64
CA LEU A 295 -17.97 -3.70 1.92
C LEU A 295 -19.35 -3.61 2.59
N GLN A 296 -20.43 -3.44 1.81
CA GLN A 296 -21.78 -3.24 2.32
C GLN A 296 -22.22 -4.32 3.34
N PRO A 297 -22.02 -5.63 3.11
CA PRO A 297 -22.44 -6.65 4.06
C PRO A 297 -21.72 -6.54 5.42
N LEU A 298 -20.42 -6.25 5.41
CA LEU A 298 -19.62 -6.07 6.62
C LEU A 298 -20.13 -4.88 7.44
N PHE A 299 -20.40 -3.76 6.78
CA PHE A 299 -20.95 -2.58 7.42
C PHE A 299 -22.39 -2.80 7.92
N GLN A 300 -23.25 -3.47 7.15
CA GLN A 300 -24.63 -3.78 7.57
C GLN A 300 -24.67 -4.73 8.77
N GLU A 301 -23.74 -5.67 8.86
CA GLU A 301 -23.58 -6.50 10.06
C GLU A 301 -23.10 -5.68 11.25
N ALA A 302 -22.04 -4.87 11.08
CA ALA A 302 -21.54 -3.99 12.14
C ALA A 302 -22.61 -2.99 12.65
N LEU A 303 -23.44 -2.47 11.73
CA LEU A 303 -24.61 -1.63 12.03
C LEU A 303 -25.63 -2.38 12.89
N ARG A 304 -26.02 -3.61 12.48
CA ARG A 304 -26.96 -4.45 13.23
C ARG A 304 -26.46 -4.77 14.63
N GLU A 305 -25.17 -4.99 14.77
CA GLU A 305 -24.51 -5.33 16.05
C GLU A 305 -24.13 -4.09 16.87
N ARG A 306 -24.33 -2.87 16.33
CA ARG A 306 -23.92 -1.60 16.93
C ARG A 306 -22.44 -1.55 17.31
N ARG A 307 -21.60 -2.19 16.49
CA ARG A 307 -20.14 -2.27 16.69
C ARG A 307 -19.49 -0.90 16.62
N GLU A 308 -18.44 -0.74 17.42
CA GLU A 308 -17.60 0.45 17.40
C GLU A 308 -16.64 0.36 16.22
N VAL A 309 -16.48 1.49 15.54
CA VAL A 309 -15.58 1.64 14.41
C VAL A 309 -14.51 2.65 14.74
N GLU A 310 -13.26 2.28 14.52
CA GLU A 310 -12.12 3.19 14.64
C GLU A 310 -11.54 3.48 13.25
N LEU A 311 -11.30 4.76 12.96
CA LEU A 311 -10.71 5.19 11.69
C LEU A 311 -9.24 5.55 11.89
N TYR A 312 -8.39 5.04 11.01
CA TYR A 312 -6.95 5.31 10.92
C TYR A 312 -6.61 5.76 9.49
N GLY A 313 -5.63 6.64 9.32
CA GLY A 313 -5.24 7.19 8.01
C GLY A 313 -6.00 8.47 7.62
N ARG A 314 -5.37 9.42 6.93
CA ARG A 314 -5.81 10.84 6.84
C ARG A 314 -6.84 11.11 5.72
N ASP A 315 -7.93 11.81 6.02
CA ASP A 315 -8.91 12.31 5.03
C ASP A 315 -8.54 13.74 4.64
N GLU A 316 -8.23 13.96 3.37
CA GLU A 316 -8.11 15.30 2.80
C GLU A 316 -8.69 15.29 1.39
N SER A 317 -10.00 15.10 1.24
CA SER A 317 -10.84 15.80 0.25
C SER A 317 -10.20 16.26 -1.11
N TYR A 318 -9.39 15.38 -1.75
CA TYR A 318 -8.75 15.46 -3.10
C TYR A 318 -7.87 16.70 -3.43
N PRO A 319 -6.87 16.64 -4.35
CA PRO A 319 -6.34 15.53 -5.16
C PRO A 319 -4.82 15.28 -4.98
N GLY A 320 -4.40 14.01 -5.04
CA GLY A 320 -2.98 13.63 -5.18
C GLY A 320 -2.58 12.47 -4.29
N LEU A 321 -3.04 11.27 -4.67
CA LEU A 321 -2.83 9.97 -4.00
C LEU A 321 -3.51 9.87 -2.63
N ALA A 322 -4.64 9.17 -2.62
CA ALA A 322 -5.39 8.90 -1.41
C ALA A 322 -4.54 8.04 -0.46
N ALA A 323 -4.25 8.56 0.74
CA ALA A 323 -3.76 7.71 1.82
C ALA A 323 -4.85 6.69 2.16
N PRO A 324 -4.49 5.42 2.42
CA PRO A 324 -5.47 4.43 2.80
C PRO A 324 -6.11 4.81 4.14
N HIS A 325 -7.44 4.78 4.19
CA HIS A 325 -8.13 4.73 5.47
C HIS A 325 -8.14 3.28 5.95
N THR A 326 -7.53 3.01 7.09
CA THR A 326 -7.75 1.73 7.78
C THR A 326 -8.93 1.88 8.73
N LEU A 327 -10.01 1.19 8.43
CA LEU A 327 -11.20 1.10 9.25
C LEU A 327 -11.10 -0.13 10.14
N TRP A 328 -11.27 0.00 11.45
CA TRP A 328 -11.36 -1.13 12.37
C TRP A 328 -12.78 -1.27 12.84
N LEU A 329 -13.37 -2.45 12.69
CA LEU A 329 -14.63 -2.84 13.32
C LEU A 329 -14.28 -3.67 14.55
N LEU A 330 -14.62 -3.15 15.73
CA LEU A 330 -14.37 -3.78 17.01
C LEU A 330 -15.69 -4.24 17.65
N PRO A 331 -15.68 -5.35 18.41
CA PRO A 331 -16.87 -5.89 19.06
C PRO A 331 -17.41 -4.98 20.17
#